data_AF-A0A6B3AN80-F1
#
_entry.id   AF-A0A6B3AN80-F1
#
_cell.length_a   1.000
_cell.length_b   1.000
_cell.length_c   1.000
_cell.angle_alpha   90.00
_cell.angle_beta   90.00
_cell.angle_gamma   90.00
#
_symmetry.space_group_name_H-M   'P 1'
#
loop_
_entity.id
_entity.type
_entity.pdbx_description
1 polymer ?
#
loop_
_entity_poly.entity_id
_entity_poly.type
_entity_poly.pdbx_seq_one_letter_code
_entity_poly.pdbx_strand_id
1 'polypeptide(L)'
;RAEGHAVPHGDDWIAAVAAGGELLGALVLRGQPGLDPVDQRTLERAAMVTSLLLLARRSAAEAEQRVRGELLDDLLDARDRDPRLLRERASRLNADLDATYAVLATRLETGTADADQEADARRRLWAAASHLAATGEGLAAAR
;
A
#
# COMPACT_ATOMS: atom_id res chain seq x y z
N ARG A 1 2.92 -23.81 -0.40
CA ARG A 1 2.63 -23.01 0.81
C ARG A 1 2.97 -23.89 2.00
N ALA A 2 4.03 -23.57 2.74
CA ALA A 2 4.38 -24.22 3.99
C ALA A 2 4.55 -23.09 5.01
N GLU A 3 3.51 -22.90 5.82
CA GLU A 3 3.48 -22.33 7.19
C GLU A 3 4.73 -21.58 7.71
N GLY A 4 5.24 -20.58 6.99
CA GLY A 4 6.40 -19.80 7.43
C GLY A 4 7.74 -20.55 7.42
N HIS A 5 7.80 -21.76 6.86
CA HIS A 5 9.02 -22.56 6.80
C HIS A 5 9.90 -22.19 5.61
N ALA A 6 11.21 -22.16 5.86
CA ALA A 6 12.18 -22.06 4.77
C ALA A 6 12.22 -23.40 4.00
N VAL A 7 12.23 -23.32 2.67
CA VAL A 7 12.23 -24.49 1.79
C VAL A 7 13.46 -24.47 0.87
N PRO A 8 14.08 -25.63 0.59
CA PRO A 8 15.18 -25.71 -0.36
C PRO A 8 14.68 -25.46 -1.79
N HIS A 9 15.51 -24.79 -2.59
CA HIS A 9 15.28 -24.49 -3.99
C HIS A 9 16.60 -24.52 -4.77
N GLY A 10 16.92 -25.66 -5.39
CA GLY A 10 18.25 -25.88 -5.97
C GLY A 10 19.31 -25.87 -4.88
N ASP A 11 20.35 -25.05 -5.05
CA ASP A 11 21.41 -24.83 -4.05
C ASP A 11 21.07 -23.72 -3.03
N ASP A 12 19.83 -23.20 -3.07
CA ASP A 12 19.38 -22.07 -2.24
C ASP A 12 18.27 -22.46 -1.26
N TRP A 13 17.98 -21.55 -0.35
CA TRP A 13 16.83 -21.63 0.56
C TRP A 13 15.95 -20.41 0.43
N ILE A 14 14.64 -20.62 0.45
CA ILE A 14 13.64 -19.57 0.32
C ILE A 14 12.74 -19.57 1.54
N ALA A 15 12.61 -18.43 2.21
CA ALA A 15 11.63 -18.22 3.26
C ALA A 15 10.61 -17.16 2.82
N ALA A 16 9.33 -17.49 2.92
CA ALA A 16 8.25 -16.59 2.53
C ALA A 16 8.16 -15.39 3.48
N VAL A 17 8.08 -14.18 2.91
CA VAL A 17 7.75 -12.97 3.65
C VAL A 17 6.27 -12.72 3.45
N ALA A 18 5.47 -13.08 4.45
CA ALA A 18 4.02 -13.02 4.41
C ALA A 18 3.44 -12.49 5.72
N ALA A 19 2.33 -11.77 5.65
CA ALA A 19 1.59 -11.27 6.80
C ALA A 19 0.07 -11.42 6.56
N GLY A 20 -0.69 -11.90 7.56
CA GLY A 20 -2.14 -12.02 7.45
C GLY A 20 -2.64 -12.92 6.30
N GLY A 21 -1.82 -13.87 5.84
CA GLY A 21 -2.13 -14.73 4.68
C GLY A 21 -1.75 -14.15 3.32
N GLU A 22 -1.30 -12.90 3.27
CA GLU A 22 -0.82 -12.23 2.06
C GLU A 22 0.69 -12.41 1.89
N LEU A 23 1.12 -12.77 0.68
CA LEU A 23 2.54 -12.87 0.32
C LEU A 23 3.07 -11.49 -0.06
N LEU A 24 4.00 -10.97 0.74
CA LEU A 24 4.65 -9.68 0.51
C LEU A 24 5.98 -9.82 -0.25
N GLY A 25 6.57 -11.02 -0.22
CA GLY A 25 7.80 -11.34 -0.94
C GLY A 25 8.45 -12.63 -0.43
N ALA A 26 9.76 -12.77 -0.61
CA ALA A 26 10.55 -13.87 -0.08
C ALA A 26 11.98 -13.42 0.23
N LEU A 27 12.59 -14.03 1.24
CA LEU A 27 14.04 -13.98 1.45
C LEU A 27 14.67 -15.20 0.78
N VAL A 28 15.79 -14.99 0.09
CA VAL A 28 16.54 -16.05 -0.58
C VAL A 28 17.96 -16.07 -0.02
N LEU A 29 18.34 -17.22 0.55
CA LEU A 29 19.70 -17.50 0.99
C LEU A 29 20.39 -18.36 -0.07
N ARG A 30 21.41 -17.82 -0.73
CA ARG A 30 22.05 -18.45 -1.90
C ARG A 30 23.22 -19.35 -1.52
N GLY A 31 23.40 -20.45 -2.25
CA GLY A 31 24.61 -21.28 -2.20
C GLY A 31 24.84 -22.00 -0.85
N GLN A 32 23.78 -22.49 -0.23
CA GLN A 32 23.81 -23.22 1.04
C GLN A 32 23.12 -24.59 0.90
N PRO A 33 23.72 -25.54 0.16
CA PRO A 33 23.20 -26.90 0.03
C PRO A 33 23.41 -27.66 1.36
N GLY A 34 22.39 -27.67 2.21
CA GLY A 34 22.44 -28.35 3.52
C GLY A 34 22.43 -27.41 4.72
N LEU A 35 21.60 -26.36 4.66
CA LEU A 35 21.36 -25.43 5.77
C LEU A 35 20.99 -26.20 7.05
N ASP A 36 21.72 -25.95 8.13
CA ASP A 36 21.44 -26.61 9.39
C ASP A 36 20.15 -26.06 10.05
N PRO A 37 19.56 -26.77 11.02
CA PRO A 37 18.30 -26.34 11.63
C PRO A 37 18.34 -25.00 12.37
N VAL A 38 19.50 -24.57 12.88
CA VAL A 38 19.67 -23.26 13.55
C VAL A 38 19.68 -22.14 12.51
N ASP A 39 20.42 -22.32 11.43
CA ASP A 39 20.46 -21.35 10.33
C ASP A 39 19.12 -21.26 9.60
N GLN A 40 18.43 -22.39 9.43
CA GLN A 40 17.06 -22.42 8.90
C GLN A 40 16.10 -21.58 9.76
N ARG A 41 16.08 -21.80 11.08
CA ARG A 41 15.27 -21.00 12.01
C ARG A 41 15.65 -19.52 12.01
N THR A 42 16.92 -19.21 11.76
CA THR A 42 17.39 -17.83 11.65
C THR A 42 16.85 -17.16 10.39
N LEU A 43 16.88 -17.84 9.24
CA LEU A 43 16.29 -17.38 8.00
C LEU A 43 14.77 -17.18 8.14
N GLU A 44 14.08 -18.12 8.78
CA GLU A 44 12.65 -18.03 9.07
C GLU A 44 12.32 -16.82 9.96
N ARG A 45 13.12 -16.58 11.02
CA ARG A 45 12.95 -15.42 11.90
C ARG A 45 13.23 -14.10 11.19
N ALA A 46 14.23 -14.06 10.31
CA ALA A 46 14.51 -12.90 9.47
C ALA A 46 13.34 -12.62 8.51
N ALA A 47 12.74 -13.67 7.91
CA ALA A 47 11.56 -13.54 7.07
C ALA A 47 10.37 -12.99 7.86
N MET A 48 10.12 -13.50 9.08
CA MET A 48 9.06 -13.01 9.97
C MET A 48 9.24 -11.53 10.34
N VAL A 49 10.44 -11.11 10.73
CA VAL A 49 10.72 -9.69 11.03
C VAL A 49 10.51 -8.82 9.79
N THR A 50 10.94 -9.30 8.63
CA THR A 50 10.74 -8.59 7.35
C THR A 50 9.26 -8.47 7.02
N SER A 51 8.45 -9.50 7.28
CA SER A 51 7.00 -9.46 7.08
C SER A 51 6.35 -8.36 7.92
N LEU A 52 6.72 -8.27 9.20
CA LEU A 52 6.20 -7.23 10.10
C LEU A 52 6.61 -5.83 9.64
N LEU A 53 7.86 -5.66 9.21
CA LEU A 53 8.34 -4.38 8.69
C LEU A 53 7.60 -3.95 7.44
N LEU A 54 7.40 -4.86 6.48
CA LEU A 54 6.65 -4.56 5.24
C LEU A 54 5.18 -4.27 5.54
N LEU A 55 4.55 -5.03 6.43
CA LEU A 55 3.17 -4.76 6.86
C LEU A 55 3.05 -3.37 7.52
N ALA A 56 3.97 -3.02 8.42
CA ALA A 56 3.96 -1.72 9.08
C ALA A 56 4.14 -0.56 8.08
N ARG A 57 5.07 -0.69 7.12
CA ARG A 57 5.28 0.31 6.06
C ARG A 57 4.04 0.49 5.20
N ARG A 58 3.40 -0.61 4.80
CA ARG A 58 2.14 -0.58 4.05
C ARG A 58 1.04 0.13 4.84
N SER A 59 0.85 -0.24 6.10
CA SER A 59 -0.16 0.37 6.96
C SER A 59 0.07 1.87 7.16
N ALA A 60 1.32 2.28 7.33
CA ALA A 60 1.69 3.69 7.41
C ALA A 60 1.37 4.44 6.11
N ALA A 61 1.73 3.87 4.95
CA ALA A 61 1.43 4.47 3.64
C ALA A 61 -0.09 4.58 3.40
N GLU A 62 -0.88 3.55 3.76
CA GLU A 62 -2.34 3.60 3.68
C GLU A 62 -2.94 4.66 4.62
N ALA A 63 -2.39 4.82 5.82
CA ALA A 63 -2.82 5.84 6.76
C ALA A 63 -2.47 7.26 6.27
N GLU A 64 -1.26 7.46 5.76
CA GLU A 64 -0.83 8.72 5.15
C GLU A 64 -1.73 9.08 3.95
N GLN A 65 -2.00 8.11 3.08
CA GLN A 65 -2.87 8.32 1.92
C GLN A 65 -4.30 8.71 2.34
N ARG A 66 -4.81 8.15 3.43
CA ARG A 66 -6.12 8.54 4.00
C ARG A 66 -6.11 10.01 4.46
N VAL A 67 -5.08 10.43 5.19
CA VAL A 67 -4.93 11.82 5.66
C VAL A 67 -4.74 12.79 4.48
N ARG A 68 -4.00 12.38 3.44
CA ARG A 68 -3.87 13.14 2.18
C ARG A 68 -5.20 13.21 1.41
N GLY A 69 -6.01 12.16 1.45
CA GLY A 69 -7.37 12.15 0.89
C GLY A 69 -8.29 13.15 1.58
N GLU A 70 -8.24 13.27 2.91
CA GLU A 70 -9.01 14.28 3.65
C GLU A 70 -8.63 15.71 3.24
N LEU A 71 -7.35 15.98 2.92
CA LEU A 71 -6.95 17.27 2.36
C LEU A 71 -7.63 17.52 1.00
N LEU A 72 -7.72 16.51 0.13
CA LEU A 72 -8.40 16.64 -1.15
C LEU A 72 -9.90 16.88 -0.95
N ASP A 73 -10.54 16.19 -0.01
CA ASP A 73 -11.94 16.46 0.33
C ASP A 73 -12.15 17.89 0.82
N ASP A 74 -11.24 18.37 1.68
CA ASP A 74 -11.25 19.74 2.16
C ASP A 74 -11.09 20.78 1.04
N LEU A 75 -10.27 20.48 0.02
CA LEU A 75 -10.09 21.32 -1.17
C LEU A 75 -11.35 21.34 -2.03
N LEU A 76 -12.03 20.20 -2.18
CA LEU A 76 -13.27 20.08 -2.95
C LEU A 76 -14.45 20.78 -2.25
N ASP A 77 -14.44 20.82 -0.91
CA ASP A 77 -15.48 21.47 -0.09
C ASP A 77 -15.12 22.92 0.32
N ALA A 78 -14.03 23.49 -0.21
CA ALA A 78 -13.37 24.70 0.27
C ALA A 78 -14.13 26.04 0.10
N ARG A 79 -15.45 26.04 -0.11
CA ARG A 79 -16.23 27.27 -0.38
C ARG A 79 -16.01 28.37 0.69
N ASP A 80 -15.76 27.97 1.94
CA ASP A 80 -15.58 28.88 3.09
C ASP A 80 -14.23 28.73 3.81
N ARG A 81 -13.24 28.02 3.24
CA ARG A 81 -11.95 27.77 3.91
C ARG A 81 -10.87 28.77 3.50
N ASP A 82 -10.05 29.21 4.46
CA ASP A 82 -8.90 30.09 4.19
C ASP A 82 -7.85 29.35 3.34
N PRO A 83 -7.55 29.83 2.12
CA PRO A 83 -6.54 29.22 1.24
C PRO A 83 -5.14 29.15 1.85
N ARG A 84 -4.80 30.01 2.82
CA ARG A 84 -3.50 29.97 3.51
C ARG A 84 -3.39 28.76 4.41
N LEU A 85 -4.46 28.44 5.16
CA LEU A 85 -4.50 27.28 6.05
C LEU A 85 -4.45 25.97 5.26
N LEU A 86 -5.09 25.92 4.09
CA LEU A 86 -5.03 24.77 3.19
C LEU A 86 -3.61 24.54 2.65
N ARG A 87 -2.89 25.60 2.25
CA ARG A 87 -1.48 25.49 1.83
C ARG A 87 -0.55 25.05 2.95
N GLU A 88 -0.74 25.56 4.17
CA GLU A 88 0.04 25.13 5.33
C GLU A 88 -0.17 23.64 5.62
N ARG A 89 -1.42 23.18 5.58
CA ARG A 89 -1.73 21.74 5.73
C ARG A 89 -1.13 20.90 4.60
N ALA A 90 -1.23 21.36 3.35
CA ALA A 90 -0.65 20.67 2.21
C ALA A 90 0.88 20.54 2.32
N SER A 91 1.58 21.59 2.75
CA SER A 91 3.03 21.54 2.98
C SER A 91 3.44 20.51 4.05
N ARG A 92 2.65 20.36 5.12
CA ARG A 92 2.88 19.34 6.17
C ARG A 92 2.68 17.92 5.66
N LEU A 93 1.87 17.76 4.62
CA LEU A 93 1.58 16.49 3.98
C LEU A 93 2.43 16.26 2.74
N ASN A 94 3.45 17.10 2.46
CA ASN A 94 4.25 17.05 1.24
C ASN A 94 3.40 17.10 -0.04
N ALA A 95 2.45 18.04 -0.09
CA ALA A 95 1.65 18.37 -1.26
C ALA A 95 1.86 19.85 -1.62
N ASP A 96 2.26 20.12 -2.86
CA ASP A 96 2.49 21.46 -3.38
C ASP A 96 1.27 21.95 -4.17
N LEU A 97 0.38 22.70 -3.52
CA LEU A 97 -0.84 23.18 -4.18
C LEU A 97 -0.60 24.22 -5.29
N ASP A 98 0.63 24.73 -5.46
CA ASP A 98 0.98 25.66 -6.52
C ASP A 98 1.53 24.93 -7.76
N ALA A 99 1.75 23.61 -7.69
CA ALA A 99 2.12 22.77 -8.82
C ALA A 99 0.95 22.57 -9.82
N THR A 100 1.28 22.21 -11.06
CA THR A 100 0.26 21.88 -12.06
C THR A 100 -0.24 20.45 -11.86
N TYR A 101 -1.53 20.29 -11.57
CA TYR A 101 -2.18 18.99 -11.42
C TYR A 101 -3.13 18.68 -12.56
N ALA A 102 -3.22 17.38 -12.91
CA ALA A 102 -4.32 16.84 -13.69
C ALA A 102 -5.36 16.25 -12.74
N VAL A 103 -6.64 16.59 -12.92
CA VAL A 103 -7.74 16.06 -12.11
C VAL A 103 -8.46 14.96 -12.87
N LEU A 104 -8.53 13.77 -12.26
CA LEU A 104 -9.26 12.63 -12.77
C LEU A 104 -10.47 12.38 -11.86
N ALA A 105 -11.66 12.38 -12.45
CA ALA A 105 -12.90 12.04 -11.74
C ALA A 105 -13.55 10.84 -12.44
N THR A 106 -13.86 9.80 -11.68
CA THR A 106 -14.51 8.59 -12.18
C THR A 106 -15.79 8.34 -11.41
N ARG A 107 -16.86 8.02 -12.13
CA ARG A 107 -18.12 7.55 -11.55
C ARG A 107 -18.34 6.10 -11.97
N LEU A 108 -18.69 5.24 -11.01
CA LEU A 108 -19.18 3.90 -11.32
C LEU A 108 -20.60 4.02 -11.85
N GLU A 109 -20.82 3.58 -13.09
CA GLU A 109 -22.17 3.40 -13.61
C GLU A 109 -22.75 2.11 -13.00
N THR A 110 -23.51 2.26 -11.91
CA THR A 110 -24.15 1.14 -11.20
C THR A 110 -25.43 0.74 -11.93
N GLY A 111 -25.31 0.05 -13.06
CA GLY A 111 -26.46 -0.58 -13.72
C GLY A 111 -26.74 -1.95 -13.12
N THR A 112 -27.90 -2.17 -12.50
CA THR A 112 -28.43 -3.45 -11.94
C THR A 112 -27.40 -4.42 -11.32
N ALA A 113 -26.27 -3.89 -10.83
CA ALA A 113 -25.12 -4.70 -10.46
C ALA A 113 -25.36 -5.30 -9.09
N ASP A 114 -24.92 -6.53 -8.91
CA ASP A 114 -24.86 -7.18 -7.61
C ASP A 114 -23.97 -6.32 -6.67
N ALA A 115 -24.39 -6.18 -5.41
CA ALA A 115 -23.72 -5.33 -4.42
C ALA A 115 -22.26 -5.73 -4.22
N ASP A 116 -21.95 -7.03 -4.34
CA ASP A 116 -20.59 -7.55 -4.25
C ASP A 116 -19.72 -7.13 -5.43
N GLN A 117 -20.30 -7.07 -6.64
CA GLN A 117 -19.60 -6.62 -7.85
C GLN A 117 -19.32 -5.12 -7.79
N GLU A 118 -20.27 -4.34 -7.29
CA GLU A 118 -20.08 -2.90 -7.07
C GLU A 118 -18.97 -2.64 -6.03
N ALA A 119 -18.99 -3.35 -4.91
CA ALA A 119 -17.97 -3.24 -3.88
C ALA A 119 -16.58 -3.60 -4.43
N ASP A 120 -16.49 -4.64 -5.27
CA ASP A 120 -15.22 -5.03 -5.89
C ASP A 120 -14.72 -4.00 -6.91
N ALA A 121 -15.60 -3.49 -7.76
CA ALA A 121 -15.27 -2.42 -8.69
C ALA A 121 -14.77 -1.17 -7.97
N ARG A 122 -15.41 -0.79 -6.86
CA ARG A 122 -14.99 0.35 -6.03
C ARG A 122 -13.63 0.12 -5.37
N ARG A 123 -13.36 -1.09 -4.85
CA ARG A 123 -12.03 -1.45 -4.33
C ARG A 123 -10.95 -1.34 -5.39
N ARG A 124 -11.20 -1.83 -6.61
CA ARG A 124 -10.25 -1.77 -7.72
C ARG A 124 -9.96 -0.33 -8.16
N LEU A 125 -11.01 0.50 -8.29
CA LEU A 125 -10.85 1.92 -8.62
C LEU A 125 -10.06 2.66 -7.54
N TRP A 126 -10.37 2.43 -6.27
CA TRP A 126 -9.63 3.02 -5.17
C TRP A 126 -8.15 2.63 -5.17
N ALA A 127 -7.85 1.35 -5.42
CA ALA A 127 -6.48 0.86 -5.53
C ALA A 127 -5.73 1.55 -6.70
N ALA A 128 -6.37 1.68 -7.86
CA ALA A 128 -5.79 2.37 -9.01
C ALA A 128 -5.55 3.86 -8.77
N ALA A 129 -6.53 4.57 -8.20
CA ALA A 129 -6.42 5.99 -7.86
C ALA A 129 -5.31 6.24 -6.82
N SER A 130 -5.25 5.40 -5.78
CA SER A 130 -4.20 5.48 -4.76
C SER A 130 -2.81 5.21 -5.33
N HIS A 131 -2.69 4.24 -6.24
CA HIS A 131 -1.42 3.94 -6.90
C HIS A 131 -0.93 5.10 -7.78
N LEU A 132 -1.82 5.70 -8.58
CA LEU A 132 -1.49 6.88 -9.40
C LEU A 132 -1.06 8.07 -8.53
N ALA A 133 -1.79 8.34 -7.44
CA ALA A 133 -1.42 9.39 -6.50
C ALA A 133 -0.07 9.13 -5.82
N ALA A 134 0.17 7.89 -5.36
CA ALA A 134 1.43 7.54 -4.70
C ALA A 134 2.66 7.61 -5.62
N THR A 135 2.49 7.26 -6.90
CA THR A 135 3.60 7.28 -7.89
C THR A 135 3.83 8.66 -8.52
N GLY A 136 2.82 9.53 -8.53
CA GLY A 136 2.88 10.87 -9.12
C GLY A 136 2.87 12.02 -8.10
N GLU A 137 3.17 11.75 -6.83
CA GLU A 137 3.11 12.74 -5.73
C GLU A 137 1.74 13.46 -5.60
N GLY A 138 0.68 12.81 -6.07
CA GLY A 138 -0.68 13.34 -6.14
C GLY A 138 -1.52 13.09 -4.89
N LEU A 139 -2.81 13.40 -5.00
CA LEU A 139 -3.83 13.18 -3.97
C LEU A 139 -4.94 12.30 -4.54
N ALA A 140 -5.50 11.40 -3.72
CA ALA A 140 -6.68 10.61 -4.09
C ALA A 140 -7.66 10.58 -2.92
N ALA A 141 -8.95 10.73 -3.24
CA ALA A 141 -10.06 10.63 -2.31
C ALA A 141 -11.19 9.81 -2.95
N ALA A 142 -11.99 9.15 -2.13
CA ALA A 142 -13.19 8.43 -2.58
C ALA A 142 -14.41 9.05 -1.90
N ARG A 143 -15.38 9.47 -2.72
CA ARG A 143 -16.70 9.94 -2.29
C ARG A 143 -17.77 8.91 -2.63
#